data_AF-A0A3S4VFU2-F1
#
_entry.id   AF-A0A3S4VFU2-F1
#
_cell.length_a   1.000
_cell.length_b   1.000
_cell.length_c   1.000
_cell.angle_alpha   90.00
_cell.angle_beta   90.00
_cell.angle_gamma   90.00
#
_symmetry.space_group_name_H-M   'P 1'
#
loop_
_entity.id
_entity.type
_entity.pdbx_description
1 polymer ?
#
loop_
_entity_poly.entity_id
_entity_poly.type
_entity_poly.pdbx_seq_one_letter_code
_entity_poly.pdbx_strand_id
1 'polypeptide(L)'
;MPLSDITITKENAKKLAVIVKNRYAESVVSIYPEILKYHPHCQGVLLSLVYNRGISLEGTSRKEMKDIQNVLKKGNANEIPSLLRSMKRLWTTSQNRGVAIRREEEAKWFEKGVKCDCF
;
A
#
# COMPACT_ATOMS: atom_id res chain seq x y z
N MET A 1 13.28 3.92 35.53
CA MET A 1 11.83 4.20 35.60
C MET A 1 11.22 3.73 34.29
N PRO A 2 10.30 2.75 34.28
CA PRO A 2 9.66 2.34 33.04
C PRO A 2 8.74 3.46 32.53
N LEU A 3 8.73 3.68 31.23
CA LEU A 3 7.75 4.57 30.59
C LEU A 3 6.36 3.92 30.73
N SER A 4 5.46 4.53 31.49
CA SER A 4 4.03 4.17 31.55
C SER A 4 3.18 5.36 31.07
N ASP A 5 2.05 5.04 30.42
CA ASP A 5 0.98 5.98 30.05
C ASP A 5 1.34 7.13 29.09
N ILE A 6 2.16 6.85 28.07
CA ILE A 6 2.33 7.78 26.93
C ILE A 6 1.01 7.86 26.15
N THR A 7 0.27 8.95 26.33
CA THR A 7 -0.96 9.24 25.60
C THR A 7 -0.76 10.42 24.64
N ILE A 8 -1.61 10.50 23.62
CA ILE A 8 -1.62 11.59 22.64
C ILE A 8 -3.05 12.09 22.45
N THR A 9 -3.21 13.40 22.27
CA THR A 9 -4.51 13.98 21.96
C THR A 9 -4.97 13.53 20.57
N LYS A 10 -6.29 13.45 20.37
CA LYS A 10 -6.88 13.14 19.04
C LYS A 10 -6.39 14.13 17.97
N GLU A 11 -6.20 15.39 18.32
CA GLU A 11 -5.68 16.41 17.42
C GLU A 11 -4.25 16.12 17.00
N ASN A 12 -3.36 15.83 17.96
CA ASN A 12 -1.97 15.50 17.66
C ASN A 12 -1.86 14.17 16.91
N ALA A 13 -2.73 13.20 17.17
CA ALA A 13 -2.82 11.96 16.40
C ALA A 13 -3.19 12.22 14.92
N LYS A 14 -4.13 13.16 14.67
CA LYS A 14 -4.46 13.57 13.30
C LYS A 14 -3.29 14.27 12.62
N LYS A 15 -2.61 15.20 13.30
CA LYS A 15 -1.41 15.88 12.80
C LYS A 15 -0.32 14.86 12.44
N LEU A 16 -0.06 13.91 13.32
CA LEU A 16 0.88 12.82 13.09
C LEU A 16 0.48 11.98 11.86
N ALA A 17 -0.80 11.64 11.72
CA ALA A 17 -1.28 10.87 10.57
C ALA A 17 -1.04 11.59 9.23
N VAL A 18 -1.14 12.93 9.19
CA VAL A 18 -0.82 13.72 7.99
C VAL A 18 0.68 13.68 7.69
N ILE A 19 1.52 13.95 8.70
CA ILE A 19 2.98 13.94 8.54
C ILE A 19 3.47 12.57 8.04
N VAL A 20 2.96 11.50 8.65
CA VAL A 20 3.29 10.13 8.28
C VAL A 20 2.90 9.84 6.83
N LYS A 21 1.66 10.16 6.44
CA LYS A 21 1.20 9.94 5.05
C LYS A 21 2.06 10.66 4.03
N ASN A 22 2.48 11.90 4.30
CA ASN A 22 3.34 12.66 3.39
C ASN A 22 4.69 11.95 3.17
N ARG A 23 5.34 11.49 4.25
CA ARG A 23 6.60 10.74 4.15
C ARG A 23 6.45 9.44 3.35
N TYR A 24 5.35 8.72 3.55
CA TYR A 24 5.09 7.49 2.81
C TYR A 24 4.70 7.74 1.35
N ALA A 25 4.10 8.89 1.02
CA ALA A 25 3.83 9.26 -0.37
C ALA A 25 5.14 9.43 -1.16
N GLU A 26 6.15 10.08 -0.58
CA GLU A 26 7.50 10.17 -1.19
C GLU A 26 8.12 8.78 -1.37
N SER A 27 7.96 7.91 -0.38
CA SER A 27 8.44 6.52 -0.44
C SER A 27 7.74 5.68 -1.51
N VAL A 28 6.48 5.97 -1.83
CA VAL A 28 5.76 5.34 -2.94
C VAL A 28 6.34 5.81 -4.26
N VAL A 29 6.50 7.12 -4.44
CA VAL A 29 7.02 7.69 -5.69
C VAL A 29 8.44 7.22 -5.98
N SER A 30 9.27 7.00 -4.96
CA SER A 30 10.64 6.51 -5.15
C SER A 30 10.72 5.09 -5.73
N ILE A 31 9.71 4.24 -5.51
CA ILE A 31 9.70 2.86 -6.01
C ILE A 31 8.65 2.60 -7.10
N TYR A 32 7.62 3.44 -7.21
CA TYR A 32 6.50 3.33 -8.16
C TYR A 32 6.16 4.68 -8.80
N PRO A 33 7.11 5.39 -9.46
CA PRO A 33 6.89 6.75 -9.95
C PRO A 33 5.73 6.85 -10.95
N GLU A 34 5.47 5.81 -11.73
CA GLU A 34 4.39 5.78 -12.71
C GLU A 34 2.99 5.78 -12.08
N ILE A 35 2.86 5.53 -10.76
CA ILE A 35 1.56 5.53 -10.08
C ILE A 35 0.86 6.89 -10.15
N LEU A 36 1.63 7.98 -10.29
CA LEU A 36 1.10 9.34 -10.39
C LEU A 36 0.22 9.56 -11.63
N LYS A 37 0.32 8.68 -12.63
CA LYS A 37 -0.51 8.70 -13.85
C LYS A 37 -1.91 8.11 -13.63
N TYR A 38 -2.15 7.47 -12.49
CA TYR A 38 -3.38 6.74 -12.21
C TYR A 38 -4.21 7.43 -11.13
N HIS A 39 -5.50 7.08 -11.09
CA HIS A 39 -6.50 7.59 -10.16
C HIS A 39 -6.01 7.58 -8.69
N PRO A 40 -6.38 8.57 -7.84
CA PRO A 40 -5.96 8.66 -6.44
C PRO A 40 -6.24 7.43 -5.58
N HIS A 41 -7.29 6.66 -5.90
CA HIS A 41 -7.53 5.35 -5.28
C HIS A 41 -6.35 4.38 -5.48
N CYS A 42 -5.78 4.31 -6.67
CA CYS A 42 -4.60 3.49 -6.98
C CYS A 42 -3.38 3.97 -6.19
N GLN A 43 -3.16 5.29 -6.15
CA GLN A 43 -2.08 5.92 -5.39
C GLN A 43 -2.20 5.62 -3.88
N GLY A 44 -3.40 5.80 -3.33
CA GLY A 44 -3.70 5.52 -1.92
C GLY A 44 -3.50 4.05 -1.53
N VAL A 45 -3.80 3.12 -2.44
CA VAL A 45 -3.54 1.69 -2.23
C VAL A 45 -2.04 1.39 -2.17
N LEU A 46 -1.22 1.95 -3.07
CA LEU A 46 0.24 1.74 -3.00
C LEU A 46 0.85 2.39 -1.76
N LEU A 47 0.34 3.54 -1.33
CA LEU A 47 0.71 4.14 -0.04
C LEU A 47 0.39 3.21 1.12
N SER A 48 -0.80 2.62 1.14
CA SER A 48 -1.20 1.63 2.15
C SER A 48 -0.29 0.39 2.14
N LEU A 49 0.09 -0.10 0.95
CA LEU A 49 1.00 -1.22 0.79
C LEU A 49 2.39 -0.90 1.35
N VAL A 50 2.98 0.24 0.95
CA VAL A 50 4.31 0.69 1.40
C VAL A 50 4.31 0.99 2.89
N TYR A 51 3.25 1.59 3.44
CA TYR A 51 3.12 1.78 4.88
C TYR A 51 3.20 0.46 5.64
N ASN A 52 2.53 -0.59 5.14
CA ASN A 52 2.50 -1.89 5.80
C ASN A 52 3.77 -2.72 5.61
N ARG A 53 4.45 -2.56 4.47
CA ARG A 53 5.52 -3.47 4.06
C ARG A 53 6.90 -2.81 3.96
N GLY A 54 6.99 -1.48 3.96
CA GLY A 54 8.22 -0.75 3.65
C GLY A 54 8.56 -0.78 2.16
N ILE A 55 9.69 -0.15 1.79
CA ILE A 55 10.08 0.09 0.39
C ILE A 55 10.92 -1.03 -0.26
N SER A 56 11.42 -1.98 0.53
CA SER A 56 12.30 -3.03 -0.01
C SER A 56 11.56 -3.93 -1.01
N LEU A 57 12.22 -4.19 -2.13
CA LEU A 57 11.79 -5.09 -3.21
C LEU A 57 12.59 -6.40 -3.24
N GLU A 58 13.43 -6.64 -2.24
CA GLU A 58 14.36 -7.76 -2.20
C GLU A 58 13.78 -8.98 -1.48
N GLY A 59 14.03 -10.16 -2.04
CA GLY A 59 13.63 -11.44 -1.46
C GLY A 59 12.27 -11.97 -1.95
N THR A 60 12.03 -13.24 -1.68
CA THR A 60 10.88 -14.02 -2.18
C THR A 60 9.54 -13.52 -1.66
N SER A 61 9.51 -12.93 -0.46
CA SER A 61 8.32 -12.30 0.11
C SER A 61 7.97 -10.95 -0.53
N ARG A 62 8.85 -10.41 -1.38
CA ARG A 62 8.66 -9.12 -2.09
C ARG A 62 8.31 -9.29 -3.56
N LYS A 63 8.17 -10.53 -4.03
CA LYS A 63 7.86 -10.86 -5.43
C LYS A 63 6.73 -9.99 -6.00
N GLU A 64 5.56 -9.98 -5.37
CA GLU A 64 4.40 -9.25 -5.89
C GLU A 64 4.61 -7.73 -5.88
N MET A 65 5.38 -7.19 -4.93
CA MET A 65 5.74 -5.77 -4.93
C MET A 65 6.66 -5.40 -6.11
N LYS A 66 7.59 -6.29 -6.45
CA LYS A 66 8.47 -6.14 -7.62
C LYS A 66 7.68 -6.31 -8.92
N ASP A 67 6.75 -7.25 -8.96
CA ASP A 67 5.85 -7.45 -10.11
C ASP A 67 4.96 -6.22 -10.34
N ILE A 68 4.43 -5.61 -9.28
CA ILE A 68 3.70 -4.32 -9.36
C ILE A 68 4.58 -3.23 -10.00
N GLN A 69 5.86 -3.13 -9.63
CA GLN A 69 6.77 -2.16 -10.24
C GLN A 69 6.90 -2.41 -11.75
N ASN A 70 7.07 -3.67 -12.15
CA ASN A 70 7.23 -4.03 -13.55
C ASN A 70 5.96 -3.76 -14.37
N VAL A 71 4.78 -4.04 -13.80
CA VAL A 71 3.49 -3.79 -14.43
C VAL A 71 3.25 -2.29 -14.61
N LEU A 72 3.59 -1.47 -13.61
CA LEU A 72 3.48 -0.01 -13.69
C LEU A 72 4.39 0.58 -14.76
N LYS A 73 5.65 0.13 -14.85
CA LYS A 73 6.60 0.52 -15.90
C LYS A 73 6.08 0.22 -17.31
N LYS A 74 5.26 -0.83 -17.46
CA LYS A 74 4.61 -1.22 -18.72
C LYS A 74 3.29 -0.49 -18.98
N GLY A 75 2.80 0.33 -18.05
CA GLY A 75 1.52 1.02 -18.18
C GLY A 75 0.30 0.12 -18.00
N ASN A 76 0.44 -1.07 -17.40
CA ASN A 76 -0.64 -2.07 -17.33
C ASN A 76 -1.25 -2.22 -15.93
N ALA A 77 -1.62 -1.12 -15.28
CA ALA A 77 -2.08 -1.16 -13.88
C ALA A 77 -3.31 -2.05 -13.60
N ASN A 78 -4.04 -2.47 -14.65
CA ASN A 78 -5.14 -3.42 -14.56
C ASN A 78 -4.75 -4.78 -13.96
N GLU A 79 -3.48 -5.18 -14.02
CA GLU A 79 -3.02 -6.45 -13.42
C GLU A 79 -2.78 -6.36 -11.90
N ILE A 80 -2.57 -5.16 -11.36
CA ILE A 80 -2.17 -4.94 -9.95
C ILE A 80 -3.14 -5.52 -8.93
N PRO A 81 -4.48 -5.45 -9.10
CA PRO A 81 -5.42 -6.11 -8.18
C PRO A 81 -5.16 -7.61 -8.02
N SER A 82 -4.81 -8.31 -9.11
CA SER A 82 -4.49 -9.74 -9.05
C SER A 82 -3.20 -10.02 -8.27
N LEU A 83 -2.19 -9.15 -8.40
CA LEU A 83 -0.94 -9.22 -7.66
C LEU A 83 -1.15 -8.97 -6.16
N LEU A 84 -1.98 -7.99 -5.81
CA LEU A 84 -2.36 -7.70 -4.42
C LEU A 84 -3.04 -8.92 -3.76
N ARG A 85 -3.97 -9.58 -4.47
CA ARG A 85 -4.61 -10.80 -3.98
C ARG A 85 -3.66 -11.98 -3.89
N SER A 86 -2.74 -12.13 -4.86
CA SER A 86 -1.73 -13.20 -4.86
C SER A 86 -0.78 -13.08 -3.67
N MET A 87 -0.51 -11.85 -3.22
CA MET A 87 0.32 -11.58 -2.04
C MET A 87 -0.26 -12.17 -0.74
N LYS A 88 -1.56 -12.50 -0.69
CA LYS A 88 -2.19 -13.17 0.47
C LYS A 88 -1.52 -14.49 0.84
N ARG A 89 -0.79 -15.13 -0.08
CA ARG A 89 0.03 -16.33 0.21
C ARG A 89 1.03 -16.15 1.36
N LEU A 90 1.39 -14.90 1.70
CA LEU A 90 2.30 -14.59 2.80
C LEU A 90 1.61 -14.65 4.19
N TRP A 91 0.28 -14.65 4.22
CA TRP A 91 -0.52 -14.55 5.45
C TRP A 91 -1.60 -15.62 5.47
N THR A 92 -1.19 -16.83 5.83
CA THR A 92 -2.03 -18.04 5.82
C THR A 92 -2.49 -18.46 7.22
N THR A 93 -2.06 -17.79 8.29
CA THR A 93 -2.38 -18.17 9.67
C THR A 93 -3.46 -17.28 10.26
N SER A 94 -4.15 -17.76 11.30
CA SER A 94 -5.18 -16.98 11.99
C SER A 94 -4.62 -15.66 12.56
N GLN A 95 -3.38 -15.67 13.05
CA GLN A 95 -2.71 -14.51 13.64
C GLN A 95 -2.46 -13.37 12.64
N ASN A 96 -2.36 -13.67 11.35
CA ASN A 96 -2.09 -12.67 10.31
C ASN A 96 -3.24 -12.49 9.29
N ARG A 97 -4.40 -13.10 9.57
CA ARG A 97 -5.62 -13.00 8.73
C ARG A 97 -6.03 -11.55 8.42
N GLY A 98 -5.83 -10.63 9.37
CA GLY A 98 -6.14 -9.20 9.16
C GLY A 98 -5.37 -8.59 7.99
N VAL A 99 -4.14 -9.03 7.73
CA VAL A 99 -3.33 -8.51 6.61
C VAL A 99 -3.83 -9.07 5.27
N ALA A 100 -4.25 -10.33 5.23
CA ALA A 100 -4.87 -10.91 4.04
C ALA A 100 -6.18 -10.19 3.66
N ILE A 101 -7.02 -9.87 4.67
CA ILE A 101 -8.24 -9.07 4.47
C ILE A 101 -7.90 -7.67 3.94
N ARG A 102 -6.89 -7.01 4.53
CA ARG A 102 -6.42 -5.70 4.05
C ARG A 102 -5.99 -5.73 2.58
N ARG A 103 -5.24 -6.75 2.15
CA ARG A 103 -4.81 -6.90 0.74
C ARG A 103 -6.00 -7.10 -0.21
N GLU A 104 -7.04 -7.79 0.22
CA GLU A 104 -8.26 -7.93 -0.57
C GLU A 104 -9.00 -6.60 -0.74
N GLU A 105 -9.16 -5.83 0.34
CA GLU A 105 -9.82 -4.51 0.27
C GLU A 105 -9.01 -3.51 -0.56
N GLU A 106 -7.70 -3.54 -0.45
CA GLU A 106 -6.80 -2.77 -1.30
C GLU A 106 -6.96 -3.13 -2.78
N ALA A 107 -7.06 -4.41 -3.13
CA ALA A 107 -7.32 -4.84 -4.51
C ALA A 107 -8.64 -4.28 -5.03
N LYS A 108 -9.71 -4.30 -4.22
CA LYS A 108 -11.02 -3.73 -4.61
C LYS A 108 -10.95 -2.22 -4.83
N TRP A 109 -10.24 -1.48 -3.98
CA TRP A 109 -10.06 -0.04 -4.18
C TRP A 109 -9.23 0.28 -5.42
N PHE A 110 -8.20 -0.53 -5.69
CA PHE A 110 -7.40 -0.38 -6.90
C PHE A 110 -8.23 -0.65 -8.16
N GLU A 111 -9.07 -1.69 -8.16
CA GLU A 111 -10.01 -1.99 -9.25
C GLU A 111 -10.97 -0.83 -9.53
N LYS A 112 -11.50 -0.21 -8.48
CA LYS A 112 -12.33 1.00 -8.65
C LYS A 112 -11.55 2.13 -9.29
N GLY A 113 -10.28 2.31 -8.93
CA GLY A 113 -9.42 3.36 -9.47
C GLY A 113 -9.11 3.17 -10.96
N VAL A 114 -8.77 1.95 -11.39
CA VAL A 114 -8.45 1.69 -12.82
C VAL A 114 -9.68 1.69 -13.73
N LYS A 115 -10.89 1.57 -13.18
CA LYS A 115 -12.16 1.65 -13.91
C LYS A 115 -12.83 3.03 -13.84
N CYS A 116 -12.29 3.96 -13.04
CA CYS A 116 -12.85 5.30 -12.97
C CYS A 116 -12.12 6.21 -13.95
N ASP A 117 -12.90 6.78 -14.87
CA ASP A 117 -12.43 7.79 -15.80
C ASP A 117 -12.54 9.20 -15.17
N CYS A 118 -12.83 9.25 -13.87
CA CYS A 118 -13.03 10.45 -13.08
C CYS A 118 -11.71 11.00 -12.53
N PHE A 119 -10.71 11.20 -13.39
CA PHE A 119 -9.42 11.77 -13.00
C PHE A 119 -8.67 12.43 -14.14
#